data_AF-A0A4Q0VKV7-F1
#
_entry.id   AF-A0A4Q0VKV7-F1
#
_cell.length_a   1.000
_cell.length_b   1.000
_cell.length_c   1.000
_cell.angle_alpha   90.00
_cell.angle_beta   90.00
_cell.angle_gamma   90.00
#
_symmetry.space_group_name_H-M   'P 1'
#
loop_
_entity.id
_entity.type
_entity.pdbx_description
1 polymer ?
#
loop_
_entity_poly.entity_id
_entity_poly.type
_entity_poly.pdbx_seq_one_letter_code
_entity_poly.pdbx_strand_id
1 'polypeptide(L)'
;MANSDKIKLNPETFAAAVLGGNAQRPDEENKIYIKRQLTLYLEATLLAQDFNSLEESRFTMAKAQQREAILSKLVEHCYHG
;
A
#
# COMPACT_ATOMS: atom_id res chain seq x y z
N MET A 1 -17.16 8.73 -14.25
CA MET A 1 -16.33 9.17 -13.12
C MET A 1 -15.70 7.91 -12.54
N ALA A 2 -14.41 7.68 -12.76
CA ALA A 2 -13.77 6.43 -12.36
C ALA A 2 -13.48 6.46 -10.86
N ASN A 3 -13.94 5.41 -10.17
CA ASN A 3 -13.83 5.18 -8.74
C ASN A 3 -12.37 5.36 -8.28
N SER A 4 -12.11 6.24 -7.32
CA SER A 4 -10.84 6.27 -6.60
C SER A 4 -10.81 5.11 -5.59
N ASP A 5 -10.90 3.88 -6.09
CA ASP A 5 -10.87 2.70 -5.24
C ASP A 5 -9.49 2.63 -4.60
N LYS A 6 -9.46 2.72 -3.27
CA LYS A 6 -8.23 2.56 -2.48
C LYS A 6 -7.57 1.25 -2.87
N ILE A 7 -6.40 1.31 -3.49
CA ILE A 7 -5.60 0.12 -3.75
C ILE A 7 -5.07 -0.34 -2.40
N LYS A 8 -5.56 -1.49 -1.93
CA LYS A 8 -5.06 -2.17 -0.72
C LYS A 8 -4.49 -3.52 -1.12
N LEU A 9 -3.25 -3.78 -0.74
CA LEU A 9 -2.62 -5.08 -0.93
C LEU A 9 -3.06 -6.02 0.18
N ASN A 10 -3.42 -7.27 -0.16
CA ASN A 10 -3.44 -8.34 0.82
C ASN A 10 -1.98 -8.79 1.05
N PRO A 11 -1.39 -8.61 2.25
CA PRO A 11 0.04 -8.85 2.46
C PRO A 11 0.47 -10.29 2.19
N GLU A 12 -0.34 -11.27 2.61
CA GLU A 12 -0.05 -12.70 2.42
C GLU A 12 -0.08 -13.08 0.93
N THR A 13 -1.10 -12.61 0.21
CA THR A 13 -1.25 -12.87 -1.23
C THR A 13 -0.12 -12.22 -2.02
N PHE A 14 0.26 -10.98 -1.65
CA PHE A 14 1.38 -10.27 -2.25
C PHE A 14 2.70 -11.02 -2.00
N ALA A 15 2.98 -11.38 -0.75
CA ALA A 15 4.20 -12.09 -0.39
C ALA A 15 4.30 -13.45 -1.09
N ALA A 16 3.21 -14.22 -1.14
CA ALA A 16 3.15 -15.49 -1.87
C ALA A 16 3.43 -15.32 -3.37
N ALA A 17 2.89 -14.26 -4.00
CA ALA A 17 3.17 -13.95 -5.40
C ALA A 17 4.66 -13.62 -5.64
N VAL A 18 5.29 -12.89 -4.72
CA VAL A 18 6.73 -12.58 -4.77
C VAL A 18 7.59 -13.84 -4.67
N LEU A 19 7.22 -14.80 -3.83
CA LEU A 19 7.92 -16.09 -3.74
C LEU A 19 7.85 -16.90 -5.04
N GLY A 20 6.70 -16.87 -5.73
CA GLY A 20 6.48 -17.62 -6.97
C GLY A 20 7.46 -17.29 -8.09
N GLY A 21 8.06 -16.09 -8.07
CA GLY A 21 9.10 -15.67 -9.01
C GLY A 21 10.53 -16.06 -8.62
N ASN A 22 10.73 -16.72 -7.47
CA ASN A 22 12.04 -16.84 -6.86
C ASN A 22 12.47 -18.30 -6.66
N ALA A 23 12.69 -19.01 -7.76
CA ALA A 23 13.08 -20.42 -7.75
C ALA A 23 14.41 -20.68 -7.01
N GLN A 24 14.57 -21.94 -6.59
CA GLN A 24 15.84 -22.45 -6.09
C GLN A 24 16.87 -22.43 -7.21
N ARG A 25 18.09 -21.99 -6.89
CA ARG A 25 19.17 -21.95 -7.88
C ARG A 25 19.75 -23.36 -8.10
N PRO A 26 20.36 -23.63 -9.27
CA PRO A 26 21.19 -24.82 -9.44
C PRO A 26 22.25 -24.88 -8.32
N ASP A 27 22.41 -26.06 -7.72
CA ASP A 27 23.36 -26.34 -6.65
C ASP A 27 23.13 -25.58 -5.32
N GLU A 28 22.00 -24.88 -5.15
CA GLU A 28 21.65 -24.27 -3.87
C GLU A 28 21.14 -25.34 -2.90
N GLU A 29 21.71 -25.41 -1.69
CA GLU A 29 21.19 -26.30 -0.65
C GLU A 29 19.76 -25.91 -0.24
N ASN A 30 18.89 -26.90 -0.04
CA ASN A 30 17.50 -26.68 0.37
C ASN A 30 17.39 -25.80 1.62
N LYS A 31 18.29 -25.95 2.60
CA LYS A 31 18.29 -25.14 3.83
C LYS A 31 18.57 -23.67 3.55
N ILE A 32 19.46 -23.38 2.61
CA ILE A 32 19.78 -22.01 2.20
C ILE A 32 18.61 -21.43 1.43
N TYR A 33 18.07 -22.19 0.47
CA TYR A 33 16.90 -21.82 -0.30
C TYR A 33 15.69 -21.47 0.58
N ILE A 34 15.33 -22.36 1.52
CA ILE A 34 14.17 -22.17 2.41
C ILE A 34 14.34 -20.93 3.29
N LYS A 35 15.54 -20.70 3.83
CA LYS A 35 15.82 -19.48 4.61
C LYS A 35 15.63 -18.23 3.78
N ARG A 36 16.12 -18.22 2.54
CA ARG A 36 15.97 -17.11 1.61
C ARG A 36 14.50 -16.84 1.26
N GLN A 37 13.71 -17.89 1.01
CA GLN A 37 12.27 -17.76 0.79
C GLN A 37 11.55 -17.21 2.02
N LEU A 38 11.89 -17.68 3.22
CA LEU A 38 11.29 -17.21 4.46
C LEU A 38 11.58 -15.71 4.71
N THR A 39 12.83 -15.30 4.51
CA THR A 39 13.21 -13.88 4.60
C THR A 39 12.43 -13.04 3.60
N LEU A 40 12.38 -13.47 2.34
CA LEU A 40 11.67 -12.75 1.27
C LEU A 40 10.18 -12.62 1.55
N TYR A 41 9.55 -13.67 2.09
CA TYR A 41 8.13 -13.65 2.45
C TYR A 41 7.84 -12.60 3.54
N LEU A 42 8.67 -12.56 4.58
CA LEU A 42 8.52 -11.62 5.69
C LEU A 42 8.72 -10.18 5.22
N GLU A 43 9.77 -9.93 4.42
CA GLU A 43 10.05 -8.60 3.85
C GLU A 43 8.90 -8.13 2.94
N ALA A 44 8.40 -8.99 2.05
CA ALA A 44 7.28 -8.65 1.17
C ALA A 44 5.99 -8.39 1.97
N THR A 45 5.77 -9.13 3.05
CA THR A 45 4.62 -8.91 3.95
C THR A 45 4.69 -7.53 4.60
N LEU A 46 5.85 -7.17 5.16
CA LEU A 46 6.07 -5.85 5.77
C LEU A 46 5.90 -4.73 4.75
N LEU A 47 6.47 -4.90 3.56
CA LEU A 47 6.36 -3.92 2.47
C LEU A 47 4.89 -3.65 2.08
N ALA A 48 4.07 -4.70 1.99
CA ALA A 48 2.65 -4.55 1.69
C ALA A 48 1.88 -3.84 2.82
N GLN A 49 2.25 -4.08 4.08
CA GLN A 49 1.67 -3.39 5.23
C GLN A 49 2.04 -1.91 5.25
N ASP A 50 3.30 -1.59 4.98
CA ASP A 50 3.80 -0.21 4.88
C ASP A 50 3.11 0.54 3.74
N PHE A 51 3.00 -0.10 2.56
CA PHE A 51 2.27 0.46 1.43
C PHE A 51 0.81 0.80 1.81
N ASN A 52 0.10 -0.14 2.44
CA ASN A 52 -1.27 0.06 2.86
C ASN A 52 -1.42 1.23 3.85
N SER A 53 -0.47 1.34 4.78
CA SER A 53 -0.44 2.41 5.79
C SER A 53 -0.21 3.78 5.16
N LEU A 54 0.70 3.85 4.18
CA LEU A 54 0.96 5.08 3.43
C LEU A 54 -0.22 5.50 2.56
N GLU A 55 -0.87 4.56 1.86
CA GLU A 55 -2.05 4.84 1.06
C GLU A 55 -3.24 5.33 1.91
N GLU A 56 -3.42 4.78 3.11
CA GLU A 56 -4.42 5.26 4.07
C GLU A 56 -4.14 6.70 4.53
N SER A 57 -2.89 7.01 4.84
CA SER A 57 -2.46 8.36 5.24
C SER A 57 -2.69 9.38 4.12
N ARG A 58 -2.24 9.10 2.89
CA ARG A 58 -2.41 9.98 1.72
C ARG A 58 -3.87 10.26 1.43
N PHE A 59 -4.71 9.23 1.51
CA PHE A 59 -6.15 9.39 1.30
C PHE A 59 -6.81 10.24 2.38
N THR A 60 -6.39 10.10 3.64
CA THR A 60 -6.90 10.89 4.76
C THR A 60 -6.53 12.37 4.58
N MET A 61 -5.30 12.66 4.17
CA MET A 61 -4.86 14.03 3.86
C MET A 61 -5.66 14.63 2.69
N ALA A 62 -5.86 13.88 1.60
CA ALA A 62 -6.62 14.34 0.45
C ALA A 62 -8.08 14.70 0.82
N LYS A 63 -8.73 13.87 1.66
CA LYS A 63 -10.07 14.18 2.18
C LYS A 63 -10.09 15.41 3.08
N ALA A 64 -9.07 15.61 3.91
CA ALA A 64 -8.98 16.80 4.75
C ALA A 64 -8.86 18.08 3.91
N GLN A 65 -7.98 18.09 2.91
CA GLN A 65 -7.82 19.21 1.98
C GLN A 65 -9.11 19.50 1.19
N GLN A 66 -9.82 18.46 0.75
CA GLN A 66 -11.10 18.63 0.06
C GLN A 66 -12.16 19.26 0.97
N ARG A 67 -12.23 18.86 2.25
CA ARG A 67 -13.14 19.47 3.23
C ARG A 67 -12.79 20.94 3.46
N GLU A 68 -11.51 21.26 3.67
CA GLU A 68 -11.04 22.63 3.84
C GLU A 68 -11.45 23.51 2.65
N ALA A 69 -11.21 23.04 1.42
CA ALA A 69 -11.57 23.76 0.20
C ALA A 69 -13.08 24.01 0.05
N ILE A 70 -13.92 23.06 0.50
CA ILE A 70 -15.38 23.24 0.52
C ILE A 70 -15.78 24.30 1.55
N LEU A 71 -15.18 24.26 2.75
CA LEU A 71 -15.45 25.23 3.81
C LEU A 71 -15.01 26.65 3.41
N SER A 72 -13.83 26.82 2.81
CA SER A 72 -13.35 28.13 2.35
C SER A 72 -14.31 28.75 1.33
N LYS A 73 -14.81 27.96 0.36
CA LYS A 73 -15.78 28.45 -0.63
C LYS A 73 -17.12 28.88 -0.01
N LEU A 74 -17.59 28.15 1.00
CA LEU A 74 -18.80 28.51 1.76
C LEU A 74 -18.62 29.83 2.50
N VAL A 75 -17.46 30.01 3.15
CA VAL A 75 -17.11 31.24 3.87
C VAL A 75 -17.04 32.43 2.91
N GLU A 76 -16.35 32.30 1.77
CA GLU A 76 -16.26 33.35 0.74
C GLU A 76 -17.65 33.79 0.25
N HIS A 77 -18.57 32.85 0.06
CA HIS A 77 -19.95 33.12 -0.37
C HIS A 77 -20.78 33.86 0.70
N CYS A 78 -20.52 33.64 1.99
CA CYS A 78 -21.21 34.33 3.08
C CYS A 78 -20.72 35.77 3.33
N TYR A 79 -19.49 36.11 2.91
CA TYR A 79 -18.91 37.44 3.08
C TYR A 79 -19.12 38.38 1.88
N HIS A 80 -19.55 37.87 0.72
CA HIS A 80 -19.85 38.65 -0.48
C HIS A 80 -21.36 38.74 -0.79
N GLY A 81 -22.22 38.47 0.20
CA GLY A 81 -23.68 38.61 0.13
C GLY A 81 -24.19 39.78 0.96
#